data_AF-A0A7J4PE35-F1
#
_entry.id   AF-A0A7J4PE35-F1
#
_cell.length_a   1.000
_cell.length_b   1.000
_cell.length_c   1.000
_cell.angle_alpha   90.00
_cell.angle_beta   90.00
_cell.angle_gamma   90.00
#
_symmetry.space_group_name_H-M   'P 1'
#
loop_
_entity.id
_entity.type
_entity.pdbx_description
1 polymer ?
#
loop_
_entity_poly.entity_id
_entity_poly.type
_entity_poly.pdbx_seq_one_letter_code
_entity_poly.pdbx_strand_id
1 'polypeptide(L)'
;MAKDEKKTIHHEFKFSKGKTKEKGSTTLAFLKQVFDPRSERDIDWAFATDLEEVDLDHLIQTYKQRWGIETGFRIQDEAGIKSKSKDIKIRFFCFVYEQLLQLIWNTIYKEEVSFKRFLILLNETSKERAEKAERRAKRSIRMAQGT
;
A
#
# COMPACT_ATOMS: atom_id res chain seq x y z
N MET A 1 8.65 15.80 -16.49
CA MET A 1 9.54 16.98 -16.56
C MET A 1 8.66 18.22 -16.48
N ALA A 2 8.86 19.09 -15.49
CA ALA A 2 8.12 20.36 -15.38
C ALA A 2 8.59 21.32 -16.48
N LYS A 3 7.66 21.90 -17.24
CA LYS A 3 7.99 22.65 -18.46
C LYS A 3 8.29 24.13 -18.25
N ASP A 4 7.63 24.83 -17.32
CA ASP A 4 7.63 26.31 -17.40
C ASP A 4 7.97 27.12 -16.13
N GLU A 5 7.78 26.65 -14.89
CA GLU A 5 8.08 27.51 -13.72
C GLU A 5 8.35 26.71 -12.44
N LYS A 6 9.52 26.94 -11.82
CA LYS A 6 9.82 26.53 -10.44
C LYS A 6 9.90 27.79 -9.58
N LYS A 7 9.12 27.85 -8.51
CA LYS A 7 9.18 28.94 -7.52
C LYS A 7 9.39 28.35 -6.15
N THR A 8 10.43 28.80 -5.47
CA THR A 8 10.67 28.49 -4.06
C THR A 8 10.46 29.76 -3.24
N ILE A 9 9.77 29.63 -2.12
CA ILE A 9 9.54 30.72 -1.17
C ILE A 9 10.00 30.23 0.19
N HIS A 10 11.02 30.86 0.75
CA HIS A 10 11.36 30.65 2.15
C HIS A 10 10.31 31.32 3.03
N HIS A 11 9.66 30.52 3.86
CA HIS A 11 8.60 30.94 4.76
C HIS A 11 9.04 30.71 6.20
N GLU A 12 9.23 31.80 6.93
CA GLU A 12 9.41 31.77 8.38
C GLU A 12 8.06 31.89 9.07
N PHE A 13 7.82 31.02 10.06
CA PHE A 13 6.59 31.03 10.84
C PHE A 13 6.88 30.94 12.34
N LYS A 14 5.90 31.39 13.12
CA LYS A 14 5.91 31.29 14.59
C LYS A 14 4.61 30.69 15.03
N PHE A 15 4.65 29.64 15.85
CA PHE A 15 3.45 29.05 16.43
C PHE A 15 3.58 28.90 17.95
N SER A 16 2.46 28.95 18.64
CA SER A 16 2.40 28.70 20.08
C SER A 16 1.79 27.34 20.36
N LYS A 17 2.45 26.52 21.17
CA LYS A 17 1.93 25.24 21.65
C LYS A 17 2.21 25.12 23.13
N GLY A 18 1.15 24.95 23.94
CA GLY A 18 1.28 24.72 25.38
C GLY A 18 2.10 25.79 26.12
N LYS A 19 1.86 27.08 25.83
CA LYS A 19 2.59 28.25 26.37
C LYS A 19 4.04 28.43 25.88
N THR A 20 4.57 27.51 25.09
CA THR A 20 5.87 27.66 24.39
C THR A 20 5.64 28.34 23.04
N LYS A 21 6.49 29.33 22.70
CA LYS A 21 6.53 29.94 21.37
C LYS A 21 7.70 29.36 20.60
N GLU A 22 7.40 28.66 19.51
CA GLU A 22 8.42 28.06 18.63
C GLU A 22 8.48 28.84 17.32
N LYS A 23 9.70 28.99 16.80
CA LYS A 23 9.96 29.55 15.48
C LYS A 23 10.41 28.42 14.58
N GLY A 24 9.91 28.40 13.35
CA GLY A 24 10.34 27.46 12.33
C GLY A 24 10.49 28.16 10.99
N SER A 25 11.20 27.51 10.09
CA SER A 25 11.29 27.90 8.69
C SER A 25 10.93 26.69 7.82
N THR A 26 10.34 26.95 6.67
CA THR A 26 10.09 25.95 5.64
C THR A 26 10.22 26.60 4.27
N THR A 27 10.65 25.83 3.29
CA THR A 27 10.65 26.20 1.88
C THR A 27 9.35 25.72 1.25
N LEU A 28 8.55 26.64 0.74
CA LEU A 28 7.39 26.33 -0.09
C LEU A 28 7.85 26.25 -1.55
N ALA A 29 7.79 25.06 -2.13
CA ALA A 29 8.16 24.81 -3.52
C ALA A 29 6.91 24.63 -4.38
N PHE A 30 6.76 25.47 -5.39
CA PHE A 30 5.71 25.43 -6.39
C PHE A 30 6.30 24.98 -7.73
N LEU A 31 5.75 23.91 -8.27
CA LEU A 31 6.14 23.30 -9.53
C LEU A 31 4.95 23.38 -10.47
N LYS A 32 5.05 24.18 -11.52
CA LYS A 32 3.97 24.27 -12.51
C LYS A 32 4.14 23.30 -13.66
N GLN A 33 3.02 22.88 -14.23
CA GLN A 33 2.94 22.05 -15.43
C GLN A 33 3.79 20.76 -15.34
N VAL A 34 3.66 20.02 -14.25
CA VAL A 34 4.22 18.68 -14.15
C VAL A 34 3.33 17.74 -14.94
N PHE A 35 3.82 17.26 -16.08
CA PHE A 35 3.08 16.25 -16.87
C PHE A 35 2.86 14.98 -16.06
N ASP A 36 1.59 14.58 -15.93
CA ASP A 36 1.19 13.31 -15.33
C ASP A 36 0.76 12.31 -16.42
N PRO A 37 1.55 11.24 -16.66
CA PRO A 37 1.24 10.23 -17.66
C PRO A 37 -0.09 9.50 -17.40
N ARG A 38 -0.59 9.49 -16.16
CA ARG A 38 -1.83 8.77 -15.82
C ARG A 38 -3.09 9.53 -16.21
N SER A 39 -3.04 10.85 -16.14
CA SER A 39 -4.18 11.72 -16.46
C SER A 39 -4.04 12.42 -17.81
N GLU A 40 -2.91 12.24 -18.50
CA GLU A 40 -2.55 12.89 -19.76
C GLU A 40 -2.67 14.41 -19.70
N ARG A 41 -2.39 14.99 -18.53
CA ARG A 41 -2.54 16.41 -18.26
C ARG A 41 -1.35 16.94 -17.49
N ASP A 42 -1.13 18.24 -17.63
CA ASP A 42 -0.17 18.99 -16.84
C ASP A 42 -0.83 19.40 -15.51
N ILE A 43 -0.17 19.09 -14.39
CA ILE A 43 -0.67 19.35 -13.04
C ILE A 43 0.33 20.22 -12.29
N ASP A 44 -0.16 21.20 -11.54
CA ASP A 44 0.65 22.00 -10.65
C ASP A 44 0.80 21.32 -9.28
N TRP A 45 2.03 21.24 -8.77
CA TRP A 45 2.35 20.66 -7.46
C TRP A 45 2.86 21.74 -6.52
N ALA A 46 2.45 21.65 -5.26
CA ALA A 46 2.94 22.51 -4.18
C ALA A 46 3.45 21.64 -3.03
N PHE A 47 4.66 21.93 -2.55
CA PHE A 47 5.29 21.22 -1.44
C PHE A 47 5.71 22.21 -0.35
N ALA A 48 5.64 21.77 0.90
CA ALA A 48 6.39 22.37 1.99
C ALA A 48 7.54 21.42 2.34
N THR A 49 8.77 21.90 2.26
CA THR A 49 9.99 21.11 2.47
C THR A 49 11.00 21.89 3.29
N ASP A 50 11.87 21.18 3.99
CA ASP A 50 13.04 21.69 4.69
C ASP A 50 14.30 21.65 3.82
N LEU A 51 14.20 21.13 2.59
CA LEU A 51 15.29 21.10 1.63
C LEU A 51 15.65 22.52 1.17
N GLU A 52 16.93 22.86 1.23
CA GLU A 52 17.47 24.14 0.75
C GLU A 52 17.46 24.22 -0.78
N GLU A 53 17.83 23.12 -1.46
CA GLU A 53 17.75 22.98 -2.91
C GLU A 53 16.65 22.00 -3.32
N VAL A 54 15.79 22.44 -4.24
CA VAL A 54 14.66 21.63 -4.72
C VAL A 54 15.02 21.02 -6.07
N ASP A 55 15.59 19.81 -6.02
CA ASP A 55 15.63 18.94 -7.20
C ASP A 55 14.22 18.38 -7.45
N LEU A 56 13.70 18.68 -8.63
CA LEU A 56 12.32 18.44 -9.02
C LEU A 56 12.02 16.95 -9.20
N ASP A 57 12.94 16.24 -9.85
CA ASP A 57 12.76 14.83 -10.15
C ASP A 57 12.89 14.02 -8.85
N HIS A 58 13.86 14.37 -8.00
CA HIS A 58 14.01 13.77 -6.69
C HIS A 58 12.82 14.06 -5.77
N LEU A 59 12.33 15.30 -5.69
CA LEU A 59 11.22 15.67 -4.80
C LEU A 59 9.91 14.96 -5.20
N ILE A 60 9.58 14.94 -6.50
CA ILE A 60 8.39 14.24 -6.98
C ILE A 60 8.52 12.73 -6.73
N GLN A 61 9.70 12.14 -6.98
CA GLN A 61 9.93 10.71 -6.76
C GLN A 61 9.79 10.35 -5.28
N THR A 62 10.43 11.09 -4.39
CA THR A 62 10.37 10.89 -2.94
C THR A 62 8.95 11.06 -2.40
N TYR A 63 8.21 12.06 -2.89
CA TYR A 63 6.82 12.23 -2.49
C TYR A 63 5.92 11.08 -2.99
N LYS A 64 6.12 10.62 -4.23
CA LYS A 64 5.41 9.44 -4.76
C LYS A 64 5.72 8.19 -3.93
N GLN A 65 6.95 8.00 -3.46
CA GLN A 65 7.30 6.91 -2.55
C GLN A 65 6.55 7.02 -1.21
N ARG A 66 6.45 8.23 -0.63
CA ARG A 66 5.66 8.48 0.59
C ARG A 66 4.19 8.10 0.39
N TRP A 67 3.60 8.47 -0.73
CA TRP A 67 2.23 8.10 -1.08
C TRP A 67 2.07 6.59 -1.30
N GLY A 68 3.10 5.94 -1.85
CA GLY A 68 3.18 4.50 -1.98
C GLY A 68 3.07 3.77 -0.65
N ILE A 69 3.68 4.31 0.42
CA ILE A 69 3.60 3.77 1.78
C ILE A 69 2.16 3.80 2.30
N GLU A 70 1.44 4.93 2.15
CA GLU A 70 0.04 5.05 2.56
C GLU A 70 -0.87 4.06 1.80
N THR A 71 -0.60 3.88 0.50
CA THR A 71 -1.30 2.89 -0.32
C THR A 71 -1.04 1.46 0.18
N GLY A 72 0.22 1.15 0.53
CA GLY A 72 0.60 -0.12 1.13
C GLY A 72 -0.13 -0.38 2.46
N PHE A 73 -0.18 0.63 3.34
CA PHE A 73 -0.93 0.53 4.60
C PHE A 73 -2.41 0.25 4.39
N ARG A 74 -3.06 0.87 3.40
CA ARG A 74 -4.48 0.59 3.09
C ARG A 74 -4.69 -0.85 2.62
N ILE A 75 -3.81 -1.37 1.77
CA ILE A 75 -3.86 -2.77 1.31
C ILE A 75 -3.64 -3.73 2.48
N GLN A 76 -2.71 -3.41 3.37
CA GLN A 76 -2.44 -4.21 4.56
C GLN A 76 -3.62 -4.24 5.54
N ASP A 77 -4.30 -3.10 5.73
CA ASP A 77 -5.48 -3.01 6.59
C ASP A 77 -6.64 -3.86 6.04
N GLU A 78 -6.79 -3.95 4.71
CA GLU A 78 -7.75 -4.87 4.07
C GLU A 78 -7.43 -6.36 4.32
N ALA A 79 -6.17 -6.71 4.59
CA ALA A 79 -5.72 -8.08 4.87
C ALA A 79 -5.90 -8.51 6.33
N GLY A 80 -6.20 -7.58 7.24
CA GLY A 80 -6.09 -7.79 8.68
C GLY A 80 -6.96 -8.92 9.22
N ILE A 81 -6.33 -9.98 9.71
CA ILE A 81 -6.97 -11.11 10.39
C ILE A 81 -7.12 -10.76 11.87
N LYS A 82 -8.33 -10.35 12.25
CA LYS A 82 -8.65 -10.02 13.64
C LYS A 82 -8.75 -11.29 14.48
N SER A 83 -7.87 -11.41 15.47
CA SER A 83 -7.89 -12.48 16.47
C SER A 83 -8.21 -11.92 17.87
N LYS A 84 -9.09 -12.60 18.61
CA LYS A 84 -9.37 -12.32 20.03
C LYS A 84 -8.39 -13.03 20.98
N SER A 85 -7.49 -13.86 20.45
CA SER A 85 -6.53 -14.61 21.26
C SER A 85 -5.60 -13.66 22.02
N LYS A 86 -5.25 -14.03 23.25
CA LYS A 86 -4.22 -13.37 24.06
C LYS A 86 -2.82 -13.97 23.85
N ASP A 87 -2.75 -15.14 23.22
CA ASP A 87 -1.47 -15.80 22.94
C ASP A 87 -0.71 -15.04 21.83
N ILE A 88 0.52 -14.65 22.14
CA ILE A 88 1.42 -13.97 21.21
C ILE A 88 1.75 -14.82 19.99
N LYS A 89 1.83 -16.14 20.13
CA LYS A 89 2.15 -17.05 19.02
C LYS A 89 1.06 -17.04 17.97
N ILE A 90 -0.21 -17.01 18.40
CA ILE A 90 -1.37 -16.95 17.50
C ILE A 90 -1.41 -15.60 16.79
N ARG A 91 -1.17 -14.50 17.50
CA ARG A 91 -1.12 -13.16 16.88
C ARG A 91 0.03 -13.04 15.87
N PHE A 92 1.20 -13.56 16.22
CA PHE A 92 2.36 -13.56 15.33
C PHE A 92 2.11 -14.42 14.09
N PHE A 93 1.48 -15.59 14.26
CA PHE A 93 1.10 -16.44 13.13
C PHE A 93 0.14 -15.73 12.17
N CYS A 94 -0.92 -15.09 12.69
CA CYS A 94 -1.83 -14.30 11.86
C CYS A 94 -1.09 -13.20 11.10
N PHE A 95 -0.22 -12.46 11.79
CA PHE A 95 0.59 -11.41 11.16
C PHE A 95 1.48 -11.95 10.04
N VAL A 96 2.25 -13.02 10.29
CA VAL A 96 3.12 -13.62 9.25
C VAL A 96 2.30 -14.13 8.07
N TYR A 97 1.13 -14.71 8.34
CA TYR A 97 0.24 -15.19 7.29
C TYR A 97 -0.30 -14.04 6.42
N GLU A 98 -0.65 -12.90 7.02
CA GLU A 98 -1.01 -11.68 6.27
C GLU A 98 0.15 -11.20 5.38
N GLN A 99 1.38 -11.16 5.90
CA GLN A 99 2.55 -10.76 5.12
C GLN A 99 2.81 -11.71 3.95
N LEU A 100 2.60 -13.02 4.15
CA LEU A 100 2.75 -14.01 3.09
C LEU A 100 1.73 -13.81 1.97
N LEU A 101 0.46 -13.57 2.30
CA LEU A 101 -0.59 -13.31 1.31
C LEU A 101 -0.28 -12.06 0.49
N GLN A 102 0.16 -10.99 1.15
CA GLN A 102 0.56 -9.76 0.48
C GLN A 102 1.77 -9.96 -0.42
N LEU A 103 2.77 -10.73 0.03
CA LEU A 103 3.96 -11.04 -0.77
C LEU A 103 3.61 -11.82 -2.03
N ILE A 104 2.78 -12.86 -1.92
CA ILE A 104 2.32 -13.66 -3.06
C ILE A 104 1.58 -12.77 -4.06
N TRP A 105 0.63 -11.97 -3.58
CA TRP A 105 -0.10 -11.04 -4.44
C TRP A 105 0.84 -10.03 -5.10
N ASN A 106 1.68 -9.35 -4.32
CA ASN A 106 2.57 -8.29 -4.82
C ASN A 106 3.59 -8.81 -5.85
N THR A 107 4.02 -10.07 -5.72
CA THR A 107 5.05 -10.65 -6.60
C THR A 107 4.46 -11.26 -7.87
N ILE A 108 3.27 -11.86 -7.79
CA ILE A 108 2.72 -12.67 -8.89
C ILE A 108 1.50 -11.99 -9.54
N TYR A 109 0.61 -11.41 -8.74
CA TYR A 109 -0.75 -11.06 -9.18
C TYR A 109 -1.03 -9.55 -9.19
N LYS A 110 -0.05 -8.71 -8.79
CA LYS A 110 -0.24 -7.28 -8.60
C LYS A 110 -0.71 -6.55 -9.85
N GLU A 111 -0.14 -6.92 -11.00
CA GLU A 111 -0.45 -6.31 -12.29
C GLU A 111 -1.76 -6.84 -12.89
N GLU A 112 -2.27 -7.98 -12.40
CA GLU A 112 -3.45 -8.65 -12.94
C GLU A 112 -4.72 -8.32 -12.17
N VAL A 113 -4.65 -8.33 -10.83
CA VAL A 113 -5.82 -8.20 -9.95
C VAL A 113 -5.53 -7.38 -8.71
N SER A 114 -6.54 -6.70 -8.19
CA SER A 114 -6.45 -6.05 -6.88
C SER A 114 -6.31 -7.08 -5.75
N PHE A 115 -5.69 -6.69 -4.63
CA PHE A 115 -5.47 -7.58 -3.49
C PHE A 115 -6.77 -8.22 -2.98
N LYS A 116 -7.84 -7.44 -2.86
CA LYS A 116 -9.17 -7.95 -2.49
C LYS A 116 -9.69 -9.02 -3.46
N ARG A 117 -9.52 -8.82 -4.76
CA ARG A 117 -9.94 -9.80 -5.77
C ARG A 117 -9.11 -11.06 -5.70
N PHE A 118 -7.80 -10.93 -5.47
CA PHE A 118 -6.90 -12.05 -5.21
C PHE A 118 -7.38 -12.92 -4.04
N LEU A 119 -7.76 -12.33 -2.90
CA LEU A 119 -8.26 -13.09 -1.74
C LEU A 119 -9.57 -13.85 -2.05
N ILE A 120 -10.47 -13.24 -2.84
CA ILE A 120 -11.72 -13.89 -3.27
C ILE A 120 -11.41 -15.11 -4.13
N LEU A 121 -10.56 -14.95 -5.15
CA LEU A 121 -10.17 -16.03 -6.06
C LEU A 121 -9.44 -17.17 -5.32
N LEU A 122 -8.58 -16.82 -4.36
CA LEU A 122 -7.88 -17.78 -3.51
C LEU A 122 -8.88 -18.63 -2.71
N ASN A 123 -9.89 -17.99 -2.11
CA ASN A 123 -10.93 -18.67 -1.33
C ASN A 123 -11.80 -19.58 -2.21
N GLU A 124 -12.26 -19.09 -3.35
CA GLU A 124 -13.05 -19.86 -4.32
C GLU A 124 -12.29 -21.10 -4.79
N THR A 125 -11.04 -20.91 -5.23
CA THR A 125 -10.16 -22.00 -5.68
C THR A 125 -9.90 -23.02 -4.56
N SER A 126 -9.72 -22.55 -3.32
CA SER A 126 -9.50 -23.41 -2.15
C SER A 126 -10.71 -24.28 -1.86
N LYS A 127 -11.92 -23.71 -1.90
CA LYS A 127 -13.18 -24.45 -1.72
C LYS A 127 -13.37 -25.53 -2.79
N GLU A 128 -13.17 -25.17 -4.06
CA GLU A 128 -13.28 -26.15 -5.14
C GLU A 128 -12.30 -27.32 -4.99
N ARG A 129 -11.06 -27.04 -4.57
CA ARG A 129 -10.05 -28.08 -4.33
C ARG A 129 -10.45 -28.98 -3.16
N ALA A 130 -10.96 -28.41 -2.08
CA ALA A 130 -11.45 -29.17 -0.94
C ALA A 130 -12.60 -30.11 -1.33
N GLU A 131 -13.60 -29.60 -2.06
CA GLU A 131 -14.71 -30.42 -2.56
C GLU A 131 -14.25 -31.54 -3.50
N LYS A 132 -13.31 -31.25 -4.42
CA LYS A 132 -12.74 -32.25 -5.32
C LYS A 132 -12.00 -33.34 -4.53
N ALA A 133 -11.26 -32.98 -3.48
CA ALA A 133 -10.57 -33.93 -2.62
C ALA A 133 -11.55 -34.83 -1.85
N GLU A 134 -12.62 -34.26 -1.29
CA GLU A 134 -13.64 -35.02 -0.57
C GLU A 134 -14.38 -36.01 -1.49
N ARG A 135 -14.74 -35.57 -2.72
CA ARG A 135 -15.35 -36.44 -3.73
C ARG A 135 -14.42 -37.61 -4.09
N ARG A 136 -13.11 -37.35 -4.23
CA ARG A 136 -12.11 -38.40 -4.48
C ARG A 136 -12.04 -39.39 -3.32
N ALA A 137 -11.95 -38.91 -2.08
CA ALA A 137 -11.92 -39.77 -0.90
C ALA A 137 -13.16 -40.66 -0.78
N LYS A 138 -14.37 -40.09 -0.98
CA LYS A 138 -15.64 -40.84 -0.99
C LYS A 138 -15.68 -41.92 -2.06
N ARG A 139 -15.19 -41.62 -3.27
CA ARG A 139 -15.09 -42.62 -4.35
C ARG A 139 -14.15 -43.76 -3.98
N SER A 140 -12.98 -43.46 -3.41
CA SER A 140 -12.01 -44.48 -2.99
C SER A 140 -12.58 -45.39 -1.89
N ILE A 141 -13.28 -44.84 -0.90
CA ILE A 141 -13.91 -45.63 0.17
C ILE A 141 -15.00 -46.55 -0.39
N ARG A 142 -15.84 -46.05 -1.31
CA ARG A 142 -16.89 -46.85 -1.95
C ARG A 142 -16.32 -48.00 -2.79
N MET A 143 -15.17 -47.81 -3.45
CA MET A 143 -14.51 -48.88 -4.19
C MET A 143 -13.86 -49.92 -3.25
N ALA A 144 -13.38 -49.51 -2.07
CA ALA A 144 -12.79 -50.43 -1.09
C ALA A 144 -13.84 -51.26 -0.31
N GLN A 145 -15.09 -50.81 -0.24
CA GLN A 145 -16.20 -51.51 0.44
C GLN A 145 -17.05 -52.39 -0.50
N GLY A 146 -16.81 -52.32 -1.82
CA GLY A 146 -17.56 -53.04 -2.85
C GLY A 146 -16.86 -54.27 -3.44
N THR A 147 -15.76 -54.71 -2.82
CA THR A 147 -14.99 -55.94 -3.10
C THR A 147 -14.98 -56.80 -1.86
#